data_AF-A0A4Y2CYK9-F1
#
_entry.id   AF-A0A4Y2CYK9-F1
#
_cell.length_a   1.000
_cell.length_b   1.000
_cell.length_c   1.000
_cell.angle_alpha   90.00
_cell.angle_beta   90.00
_cell.angle_gamma   90.00
#
_symmetry.space_group_name_H-M   'P 1'
#
loop_
_entity.id
_entity.type
_entity.pdbx_description
1 polymer ?
#
loop_
_entity_poly.entity_id
_entity_poly.type
_entity_poly.pdbx_seq_one_letter_code
_entity_poly.pdbx_strand_id
1 'polypeptide(L)'
;MLVYIYTAHIEDLTWERASLLYAAADKYATFSLKNVCSSYMKDNFSPSNACEVLLLSEFHADSDLKSAVQNYILKHLKEIINSDGWKPIQHLLLKP
;
A
#
# COMPACT_ATOMS: atom_id res chain seq x y z
N MET A 1 3.61 -11.45 19.61
CA MET A 1 2.98 -10.12 19.69
C MET A 1 3.83 -9.06 20.40
N LEU A 2 4.86 -9.42 21.21
CA LEU A 2 5.72 -8.44 21.91
C LEU A 2 6.99 -8.00 21.16
N VAL A 3 7.40 -8.71 20.11
CA VAL A 3 8.64 -8.36 19.37
C VAL A 3 8.49 -7.05 18.57
N TYR A 4 7.25 -6.65 18.24
CA TYR A 4 7.02 -5.52 17.32
C TYR A 4 7.26 -4.13 17.92
N ILE A 5 7.14 -3.98 19.23
CA ILE A 5 7.25 -2.67 19.88
C ILE A 5 8.73 -2.30 20.14
N TYR A 6 9.61 -3.31 20.28
CA TYR A 6 11.00 -3.09 20.68
C TYR A 6 12.01 -3.03 19.52
N THR A 7 11.65 -3.49 18.32
CA THR A 7 12.51 -3.35 17.15
C THR A 7 12.18 -2.07 16.40
N ALA A 8 12.64 -0.93 16.94
CA ALA A 8 12.81 0.32 16.21
C ALA A 8 13.95 0.24 15.15
N HIS A 9 14.28 -0.97 14.69
CA HIS A 9 15.22 -1.25 13.61
C HIS A 9 14.42 -1.95 12.52
N ILE A 10 13.84 -1.11 11.67
CA ILE A 10 13.16 -1.45 10.42
C ILE A 10 14.25 -1.79 9.39
N GLU A 11 15.15 -2.72 9.72
CA GLU A 11 16.30 -3.04 8.85
C GLU A 11 15.95 -4.11 7.79
N ASP A 12 14.82 -4.82 7.94
CA ASP A 12 14.31 -5.80 6.97
C ASP A 12 12.79 -5.68 6.77
N LEU A 13 12.32 -4.48 6.40
CA LEU A 13 10.93 -4.28 6.05
C LEU A 13 10.70 -4.75 4.61
N THR A 14 10.19 -5.97 4.43
CA THR A 14 9.75 -6.44 3.11
C THR A 14 8.34 -5.91 2.79
N TRP A 15 7.94 -5.97 1.51
CA TRP A 15 6.58 -5.62 1.08
C TRP A 15 5.50 -6.33 1.92
N GLU A 16 5.63 -7.65 2.09
CA GLU A 16 4.70 -8.47 2.88
C GLU A 16 4.65 -8.06 4.35
N ARG A 17 5.79 -7.71 4.95
CA ARG A 17 5.84 -7.26 6.35
C ARG A 17 5.23 -5.87 6.49
N ALA A 18 5.48 -4.98 5.54
CA ALA A 18 4.90 -3.65 5.51
C ALA A 18 3.37 -3.71 5.38
N SER A 19 2.83 -4.58 4.53
CA SER A 19 1.38 -4.73 4.35
C SER A 19 0.69 -5.31 5.59
N LEU A 20 1.28 -6.35 6.19
CA LEU A 20 0.79 -6.92 7.45
C LEU A 20 0.83 -5.90 8.60
N LEU A 21 1.93 -5.15 8.69
CA LEU A 21 2.07 -4.08 9.67
C LEU A 21 1.06 -2.98 9.51
N TYR A 22 0.87 -2.54 8.27
CA TYR A 22 -0.06 -1.48 7.95
C TYR A 22 -1.48 -1.88 8.36
N ALA A 23 -1.89 -3.11 8.04
CA ALA A 23 -3.19 -3.66 8.45
C ALA A 23 -3.31 -3.78 9.97
N ALA A 24 -2.25 -4.21 10.66
CA ALA A 24 -2.22 -4.26 12.12
C ALA A 24 -2.28 -2.85 12.74
N ALA A 25 -1.53 -1.89 12.21
CA ALA A 25 -1.49 -0.52 12.69
C ALA A 25 -2.87 0.15 12.55
N ASP A 26 -3.57 -0.09 11.45
CA ASP A 26 -4.95 0.35 11.25
C ASP A 26 -5.90 -0.30 12.27
N LYS A 27 -5.82 -1.62 12.46
CA LYS A 27 -6.63 -2.37 13.42
C LYS A 27 -6.44 -1.93 14.88
N TYR A 28 -5.21 -1.61 15.27
CA TYR A 28 -4.85 -1.20 16.63
C TYR A 28 -4.78 0.34 16.77
N ALA A 29 -5.28 1.10 15.79
CA ALA A 29 -5.31 2.57 15.79
C ALA A 29 -3.94 3.22 16.12
N THR A 30 -2.86 2.61 15.65
CA THR A 30 -1.49 3.10 15.85
C THR A 30 -1.07 3.95 14.66
N PHE A 31 -1.50 5.21 14.64
CA PHE A 31 -1.33 6.12 13.51
C PHE A 31 0.14 6.35 13.10
N SER A 32 1.06 6.43 14.07
CA SER A 32 2.49 6.61 13.79
C SER A 32 3.07 5.45 12.99
N LEU A 33 2.72 4.22 13.35
CA LEU A 33 3.14 3.02 12.64
C LEU A 33 2.49 2.90 11.26
N LYS A 34 1.20 3.25 11.15
CA LYS A 34 0.48 3.30 9.86
C LYS A 34 1.19 4.26 8.89
N ASN A 35 1.58 5.44 9.35
CA ASN A 35 2.27 6.44 8.54
C ASN A 35 3.67 5.98 8.09
N VAL A 36 4.42 5.31 8.97
CA VAL A 36 5.74 4.74 8.63
C VAL A 36 5.58 3.68 7.54
N CYS A 37 4.62 2.77 7.67
CA CYS A 37 4.37 1.75 6.67
C CYS A 37 3.86 2.33 5.35
N SER A 38 2.95 3.31 5.40
CA SER A 38 2.44 4.02 4.22
C SER A 38 3.56 4.73 3.46
N SER A 39 4.48 5.40 4.18
CA SER A 39 5.65 6.04 3.57
C SER A 39 6.56 5.02 2.89
N TYR A 40 6.87 3.92 3.57
CA TYR A 40 7.67 2.84 2.99
C TYR A 40 7.01 2.25 1.71
N MET A 41 5.70 2.05 1.74
CA MET A 41 4.97 1.54 0.57
C MET A 41 5.08 2.49 -0.62
N LYS A 42 4.93 3.81 -0.39
CA LYS A 42 5.06 4.83 -1.44
C LYS A 42 6.44 4.85 -2.09
N ASP A 43 7.49 4.64 -1.31
CA ASP A 43 8.86 4.59 -1.80
C ASP A 43 9.18 3.31 -2.58
N ASN A 44 8.36 2.26 -2.41
CA ASN A 44 8.58 0.93 -2.98
C ASN A 44 7.46 0.47 -3.93
N PHE A 45 6.76 1.42 -4.58
CA PHE A 45 5.81 1.07 -5.63
C PHE A 45 6.50 0.35 -6.79
N SER A 46 5.87 -0.72 -7.26
CA SER A 46 6.26 -1.47 -8.43
C SER A 46 5.02 -1.78 -9.27
N PRO A 47 5.18 -2.07 -10.58
CA PRO A 47 4.05 -2.49 -11.41
C PRO A 47 3.37 -3.76 -10.90
N SER A 48 4.11 -4.63 -10.18
CA SER A 48 3.59 -5.87 -9.62
C SER A 48 2.78 -5.68 -8.33
N ASN A 49 3.11 -4.68 -7.51
CA ASN A 49 2.43 -4.42 -6.23
C ASN A 49 1.40 -3.30 -6.30
N ALA A 50 1.43 -2.41 -7.31
CA ALA A 50 0.55 -1.25 -7.41
C ALA A 50 -0.94 -1.60 -7.33
N CYS A 51 -1.34 -2.72 -7.96
CA CYS A 51 -2.71 -3.22 -7.92
C CYS A 51 -3.14 -3.61 -6.49
N GLU A 52 -2.27 -4.29 -5.76
CA GLU A 52 -2.49 -4.71 -4.38
C GLU A 52 -2.54 -3.50 -3.43
N VAL A 53 -1.62 -2.54 -3.60
CA VAL A 53 -1.59 -1.31 -2.81
C VAL A 53 -2.90 -0.54 -2.97
N LEU A 54 -3.43 -0.43 -4.19
CA LEU A 54 -4.68 0.28 -4.44
C LEU A 54 -5.84 -0.37 -3.67
N LEU A 55 -5.96 -1.69 -3.71
CA LEU A 55 -6.96 -2.43 -2.94
C LEU A 55 -6.79 -2.22 -1.43
N LEU A 56 -5.55 -2.29 -0.94
CA LEU A 56 -5.23 -2.10 0.47
C LEU A 56 -5.61 -0.69 0.94
N SER A 57 -5.28 0.34 0.14
CA SER A 57 -5.59 1.74 0.45
C SER A 57 -7.10 2.01 0.45
N GLU A 58 -7.86 1.39 -0.47
CA GLU A 58 -9.32 1.48 -0.49
C GLU A 58 -9.93 0.79 0.74
N PHE A 59 -9.43 -0.40 1.11
CA PHE A 59 -9.95 -1.16 2.24
C PHE A 59 -9.72 -0.45 3.58
N HIS A 60 -8.57 0.19 3.75
CA HIS A 60 -8.19 0.90 4.97
C HIS A 60 -8.53 2.40 4.94
N ALA A 61 -9.31 2.83 3.93
CA ALA A 61 -9.73 4.22 3.72
C ALA A 61 -8.59 5.26 3.84
N ASP A 62 -7.39 4.91 3.36
CA ASP A 62 -6.22 5.78 3.38
C ASP A 62 -6.15 6.55 2.07
N SER A 63 -6.72 7.76 2.10
CA SER A 63 -6.83 8.64 0.94
C SER A 63 -5.46 9.08 0.41
N ASP A 64 -4.47 9.26 1.27
CA ASP A 64 -3.14 9.71 0.91
C ASP A 64 -2.35 8.60 0.20
N LEU A 65 -2.39 7.37 0.73
CA LEU A 65 -1.83 6.20 0.05
C LEU A 65 -2.56 5.91 -1.27
N LYS A 66 -3.89 6.02 -1.26
CA LYS A 66 -4.73 5.85 -2.47
C LYS A 66 -4.34 6.84 -3.56
N SER A 67 -4.30 8.13 -3.27
CA SER A 67 -3.91 9.13 -4.27
C SER A 67 -2.48 8.92 -4.79
N ALA A 68 -1.55 8.50 -3.93
CA ALA A 68 -0.18 8.20 -4.35
C ALA A 68 -0.11 7.03 -5.34
N VAL A 69 -0.76 5.90 -5.02
CA VAL A 69 -0.73 4.73 -5.90
C VAL A 69 -1.52 4.96 -7.19
N GLN A 70 -2.64 5.68 -7.14
CA GLN A 70 -3.40 6.05 -8.34
C GLN A 70 -2.54 6.87 -9.31
N ASN A 71 -1.79 7.85 -8.80
CA ASN A 71 -0.84 8.63 -9.60
C ASN A 71 0.28 7.77 -10.20
N TYR A 72 0.82 6.83 -9.43
CA TYR A 72 1.83 5.89 -9.93
C TYR A 72 1.28 5.02 -11.06
N ILE A 73 0.09 4.44 -10.86
CA ILE A 73 -0.60 3.62 -11.85
C ILE A 73 -0.84 4.40 -13.14
N LEU A 74 -1.34 5.64 -13.05
CA LEU A 74 -1.59 6.48 -14.24
C LEU A 74 -0.31 6.75 -15.03
N LYS A 75 0.83 6.92 -14.36
CA LYS A 75 2.15 7.08 -15.01
C LYS A 75 2.64 5.79 -15.68
N HIS A 76 2.40 4.63 -15.07
CA HIS A 76 2.85 3.31 -15.54
C HIS A 76 1.73 2.48 -16.19
N LEU A 77 0.66 3.14 -16.64
CA LEU A 77 -0.58 2.46 -17.04
C LEU A 77 -0.35 1.48 -18.19
N LYS A 78 0.55 1.79 -19.12
CA LYS A 78 0.91 0.92 -20.25
C LYS A 78 1.55 -0.40 -19.83
N GLU A 79 2.25 -0.42 -18.70
CA GLU A 79 2.91 -1.61 -18.16
C GLU A 79 1.91 -2.42 -17.32
N ILE A 80 1.10 -1.72 -16.51
CA ILE A 80 0.18 -2.32 -15.55
C ILE A 80 -1.09 -2.86 -16.23
N ILE A 81 -1.55 -2.25 -17.32
CA ILE A 81 -2.76 -2.67 -18.05
C ILE A 81 -2.67 -4.10 -18.61
N ASN A 82 -1.45 -4.57 -18.88
CA ASN A 82 -1.18 -5.92 -19.36
C ASN A 82 -1.13 -6.95 -18.21
N SER A 83 -1.12 -6.49 -16.96
CA SER A 83 -1.20 -7.39 -15.80
C SER A 83 -2.63 -7.90 -15.59
N ASP A 84 -2.78 -9.17 -15.26
CA ASP A 84 -4.11 -9.74 -14.99
C ASP A 84 -4.78 -9.13 -13.74
N GLY A 85 -3.99 -8.58 -12.82
CA GLY A 85 -4.47 -7.91 -11.61
C GLY A 85 -5.16 -6.56 -11.86
N TRP A 86 -5.01 -5.97 -13.05
CA TRP A 86 -5.59 -4.66 -13.39
C TRP A 86 -7.09 -4.71 -13.71
N LYS A 87 -7.52 -5.73 -14.44
CA LYS A 87 -8.91 -5.89 -14.93
C LYS A 87 -9.97 -5.71 -13.84
N PRO A 88 -9.85 -6.33 -12.64
CA PRO A 88 -10.85 -6.17 -11.59
C PRO A 88 -10.82 -4.79 -10.94
N ILE A 89 -9.68 -4.09 -10.91
CA ILE A 89 -9.51 -2.85 -10.14
C ILE A 89 -9.67 -1.57 -10.97
N GLN A 90 -9.78 -1.66 -12.30
CA GLN A 90 -9.96 -0.49 -13.17
C GLN A 90 -11.11 0.44 -12.72
N HIS A 91 -12.18 -0.11 -12.15
CA HIS A 91 -13.34 0.65 -11.67
C HIS A 91 -13.05 1.51 -10.43
N LEU A 92 -12.01 1.19 -9.64
CA LEU A 92 -11.61 1.94 -8.44
C LEU A 92 -10.92 3.27 -8.77
N LEU A 93 -10.42 3.43 -10.00
CA LEU A 93 -9.82 4.66 -10.52
C LEU A 93 -10.82 5.58 -11.22
N LEU A 94 -12.00 5.06 -11.55
CA LEU A 94 -13.06 5.75 -12.28
C LEU A 94 -14.15 6.32 -11.36
N LYS A 95 -14.00 6.21 -10.03
CA LYS A 95 -14.92 6.87 -9.10
C LYS A 95 -14.56 8.37 -9.00
N PRO A 96 -15.47 9.27 -9.41
CA PRO A 96 -15.29 10.72 -9.28
C PRO A 96 -15.33 11.19 -7.82
#